data_AF-A0A924A2Q9-F1
#
_entry.id   AF-A0A924A2Q9-F1
#
_cell.length_a   1.000
_cell.length_b   1.000
_cell.length_c   1.000
_cell.angle_alpha   90.00
_cell.angle_beta   90.00
_cell.angle_gamma   90.00
#
_symmetry.space_group_name_H-M   'P 1'
#
loop_
_entity.id
_entity.type
_entity.pdbx_description
1 polymer ?
#
loop_
_entity_poly.entity_id
_entity_poly.type
_entity_poly.pdbx_seq_one_letter_code
_entity_poly.pdbx_strand_id
1 'polypeptide(L)'
;MESIIAYFAAALIGISLGLIGGGGSILTVPVLVYLFGVSPLLSTSYSLFIVGSTSLVGAFSNLKNGLVNVKIALLFGVSSIITVFITR
;
A
#
# COMPACT_ATOMS: atom_id res chain seq x y z
N MET A 1 -27.03 2.30 -6.69
CA MET A 1 -26.23 2.31 -7.94
C MET A 1 -24.83 2.88 -7.68
N GLU A 2 -24.74 4.04 -7.02
CA GLU A 2 -23.50 4.69 -6.56
C GLU A 2 -22.49 3.74 -5.87
N SER A 3 -22.95 2.87 -4.97
CA SER A 3 -22.09 1.99 -4.16
C SER A 3 -21.36 0.93 -4.98
N ILE A 4 -22.00 0.38 -6.02
CA ILE A 4 -21.42 -0.66 -6.87
C ILE A 4 -20.27 -0.12 -7.71
N ILE A 5 -20.42 1.11 -8.22
CA ILE A 5 -19.38 1.80 -8.99
C ILE A 5 -18.18 2.08 -8.08
N ALA A 6 -18.43 2.51 -6.84
CA ALA A 6 -17.38 2.74 -5.86
C ALA A 6 -16.60 1.45 -5.52
N TYR A 7 -17.27 0.32 -5.33
CA TYR A 7 -16.60 -0.96 -5.09
C TYR A 7 -15.81 -1.44 -6.30
N PHE A 8 -16.33 -1.25 -7.51
CA PHE A 8 -15.65 -1.66 -8.74
C PHE A 8 -14.40 -0.80 -9.02
N ALA A 9 -14.51 0.51 -8.82
CA ALA A 9 -13.37 1.42 -8.91
C ALA A 9 -12.31 1.12 -7.83
N ALA A 10 -12.74 0.84 -6.59
CA ALA A 10 -11.83 0.44 -5.52
C ALA A 10 -11.08 -0.87 -5.84
N ALA A 11 -11.74 -1.83 -6.49
CA ALA A 11 -11.11 -3.07 -6.94
C ALA A 11 -10.06 -2.82 -8.04
N LEU A 12 -10.38 -2.01 -9.05
CA LEU A 12 -9.45 -1.63 -10.12
C LEU A 12 -8.23 -0.86 -9.59
N ILE A 13 -8.46 0.07 -8.66
CA ILE A 13 -7.41 0.83 -7.98
C ILE A 13 -6.54 -0.12 -7.14
N GLY A 14 -7.15 -1.04 -6.38
CA GLY A 14 -6.43 -2.05 -5.60
C GLY A 14 -5.53 -2.96 -6.45
N ILE A 15 -6.02 -3.39 -7.61
CA ILE A 15 -5.24 -4.19 -8.57
C ILE A 15 -4.10 -3.36 -9.15
N SER A 16 -4.37 -2.13 -9.61
CA SER A 16 -3.33 -1.26 -10.18
C SER A 16 -2.25 -0.92 -9.16
N LEU A 17 -2.61 -0.63 -7.91
CA LEU A 17 -1.68 -0.35 -6.81
C LEU A 17 -0.88 -1.57 -6.39
N GLY A 18 -1.51 -2.74 -6.33
CA GLY A 18 -0.86 -4.01 -6.01
C GLY A 18 0.16 -4.43 -7.08
N LEU A 19 -0.11 -4.10 -8.35
CA LEU A 19 0.81 -4.34 -9.47
C LEU A 19 1.99 -3.33 -9.50
N ILE A 20 1.77 -2.07 -9.11
CA ILE A 20 2.83 -1.04 -9.05
C ILE A 20 3.74 -1.25 -7.82
N GLY A 21 3.28 -1.98 -6.80
CA GLY A 21 4.14 -2.61 -5.79
C GLY A 21 4.79 -1.69 -4.75
N GLY A 22 4.44 -0.39 -4.69
CA GLY A 22 5.09 0.54 -3.74
C GLY A 22 4.29 1.74 -3.24
N GLY A 23 3.08 2.00 -3.74
CA GLY A 23 2.43 3.32 -3.57
C GLY A 23 0.98 3.31 -3.10
N GLY A 24 0.45 2.17 -2.65
CA GLY A 24 -0.97 2.01 -2.31
C GLY A 24 -1.52 3.12 -1.41
N SER A 25 -0.72 3.54 -0.42
CA SER A 25 -1.11 4.51 0.61
C SER A 25 -1.48 5.90 0.09
N ILE A 26 -0.91 6.29 -1.06
CA ILE A 26 -1.21 7.58 -1.70
C ILE A 26 -2.68 7.63 -2.13
N LEU A 27 -3.26 6.48 -2.50
CA LEU A 27 -4.65 6.37 -2.93
C LEU A 27 -5.56 5.78 -1.84
N THR A 28 -5.11 4.84 -1.00
CA THR A 28 -5.96 4.26 0.05
C THR A 28 -6.34 5.25 1.14
N VAL A 29 -5.47 6.20 1.52
CA VAL A 29 -5.86 7.22 2.52
C VAL A 29 -6.97 8.15 2.00
N PRO A 30 -6.86 8.78 0.81
CA PRO A 30 -7.97 9.54 0.23
C PRO A 30 -9.24 8.72 0.05
N VAL A 31 -9.13 7.45 -0.35
CA VAL A 31 -10.31 6.57 -0.48
C VAL A 31 -10.99 6.36 0.87
N LEU A 32 -10.23 6.03 1.91
CA LEU A 32 -10.79 5.83 3.25
C LEU A 32 -11.41 7.11 3.83
N VAL A 33 -10.80 8.26 3.59
CA VAL A 33 -11.28 9.56 4.10
C VAL A 33 -12.48 10.06 3.30
N TYR A 34 -12.35 10.18 1.98
CA TYR A 34 -13.35 10.85 1.14
C TYR A 34 -14.50 9.94 0.72
N LEU A 35 -14.25 8.64 0.48
CA LEU A 35 -15.31 7.72 0.06
C LEU A 35 -15.95 6.99 1.25
N PHE A 36 -15.15 6.58 2.24
CA PHE A 36 -15.65 5.83 3.40
C PHE A 36 -15.88 6.69 4.65
N GLY A 37 -15.52 7.99 4.62
CA GLY A 37 -15.75 8.91 5.72
C GLY A 37 -14.96 8.60 7.00
N VAL A 38 -13.90 7.79 6.90
CA VAL A 38 -13.07 7.41 8.05
C VAL A 38 -12.19 8.59 8.45
N SER A 39 -12.00 8.80 9.76
CA SER A 39 -11.14 9.90 10.23
C SER A 39 -9.72 9.78 9.64
N PRO A 40 -9.05 10.90 9.31
CA PRO A 40 -7.71 10.86 8.70
C PRO A 40 -6.67 10.08 9.53
N LEU A 41 -6.79 10.15 10.86
CA LEU A 41 -5.93 9.42 11.79
C LEU A 41 -6.12 7.90 11.67
N LEU A 42 -7.37 7.42 11.72
CA LEU A 42 -7.67 5.99 11.56
C LEU A 42 -7.36 5.49 10.14
N SER A 43 -7.63 6.33 9.13
CA SER A 43 -7.35 6.02 7.73
C SER A 43 -5.87 5.76 7.48
N THR A 44 -4.98 6.51 8.15
CA THR A 44 -3.53 6.29 8.04
C THR A 44 -3.15 4.90 8.56
N SER A 45 -3.68 4.52 9.73
CA SER A 45 -3.43 3.20 10.33
C SER A 45 -3.98 2.05 9.48
N TYR A 46 -5.21 2.17 8.99
CA TYR A 46 -5.80 1.16 8.10
C TYR A 46 -5.05 1.07 6.77
N SER A 47 -4.64 2.21 6.20
CA SER A 47 -3.84 2.21 4.97
C SER A 47 -2.51 1.49 5.16
N LEU A 48 -1.80 1.71 6.27
CA LEU A 48 -0.55 0.99 6.56
C LEU A 48 -0.77 -0.53 6.61
N PHE A 49 -1.86 -0.98 7.23
CA PHE A 49 -2.19 -2.40 7.29
C PHE A 49 -2.55 -2.99 5.91
N ILE A 50 -3.41 -2.30 5.16
CA ILE A 50 -3.86 -2.73 3.83
C ILE A 50 -2.67 -2.79 2.87
N VAL A 51 -1.87 -1.73 2.82
CA VAL A 51 -0.75 -1.60 1.88
C VAL A 51 0.42 -2.48 2.31
N GLY A 52 0.66 -2.63 3.61
CA GLY A 52 1.66 -3.55 4.14
C GLY A 52 1.34 -5.00 3.77
N SER A 53 0.08 -5.44 3.97
CA SER A 53 -0.34 -6.82 3.67
C SER A 53 -0.32 -7.11 2.17
N THR A 54 -0.81 -6.19 1.34
CA THR A 54 -0.81 -6.33 -0.12
C THR A 54 0.59 -6.29 -0.71
N SER A 55 1.46 -5.40 -0.21
CA SER A 55 2.87 -5.34 -0.61
C SER A 55 3.63 -6.59 -0.21
N LEU A 56 3.31 -7.22 0.94
CA LEU A 56 3.94 -8.48 1.35
C LEU A 56 3.63 -9.61 0.36
N VAL A 57 2.36 -9.75 -0.05
CA VAL A 57 1.93 -10.74 -1.04
C VAL A 57 2.56 -10.46 -2.41
N GLY A 58 2.55 -9.18 -2.84
CA GLY A 58 3.18 -8.75 -4.10
C GLY A 58 4.70 -8.96 -4.11
N ALA A 59 5.38 -8.66 -3.01
CA ALA A 59 6.81 -8.88 -2.85
C ALA A 59 7.15 -10.37 -2.87
N PHE A 60 6.37 -11.21 -2.20
CA PHE A 60 6.55 -12.67 -2.23
C PHE A 60 6.40 -13.24 -3.65
N SER A 61 5.38 -12.81 -4.38
CA SER A 61 5.16 -13.21 -5.78
C SER A 61 6.32 -12.77 -6.68
N ASN A 62 6.78 -11.51 -6.57
CA ASN A 62 7.91 -11.00 -7.35
C ASN A 62 9.23 -11.68 -6.98
N LEU A 63 9.42 -12.03 -5.70
CA LEU A 63 10.61 -12.74 -5.24
C LEU A 63 10.66 -14.16 -5.82
N LYS A 64 9.51 -14.84 -5.91
CA LYS A 64 9.40 -16.15 -6.58
C LYS A 64 9.73 -16.06 -8.08
N ASN A 65 9.38 -14.96 -8.74
CA ASN A 65 9.67 -14.74 -10.16
C ASN A 65 11.12 -14.29 -10.43
N GLY A 66 11.97 -14.19 -9.40
CA GLY A 66 13.36 -13.74 -9.55
C GLY A 66 13.52 -12.26 -9.93
N LEU A 67 12.44 -11.48 -9.81
CA LEU A 67 12.41 -10.06 -10.19
C LEU A 67 12.88 -9.13 -9.06
N VAL A 68 13.21 -9.68 -7.88
CA VAL A 68 13.58 -8.91 -6.69
C VAL A 68 15.07 -9.05 -6.41
N ASN A 69 15.77 -7.92 -6.40
CA ASN A 69 17.12 -7.85 -5.86
C ASN A 69 17.07 -7.68 -4.33
N VAL A 70 17.28 -8.78 -3.60
CA VAL A 70 17.17 -8.83 -2.13
C VAL A 70 18.18 -7.90 -1.45
N LYS A 71 19.39 -7.72 -2.00
CA LYS A 71 20.38 -6.79 -1.43
C LYS A 71 19.87 -5.35 -1.47
N ILE A 72 19.32 -4.92 -2.60
CA ILE A 72 18.77 -3.57 -2.75
C ILE A 72 17.53 -3.41 -1.86
N ALA A 73 16.64 -4.40 -1.83
CA ALA A 73 15.45 -4.39 -0.99
C ALA A 73 15.80 -4.24 0.50
N LEU A 74 16.82 -4.95 0.97
CA LEU A 74 17.25 -4.91 2.37
C LEU A 74 17.94 -3.58 2.70
N LEU A 75 18.82 -3.08 1.83
CA LEU A 75 19.46 -1.76 2.01
C LEU A 75 18.42 -0.64 2.07
N PHE A 76 17.45 -0.65 1.14
CA PHE A 76 16.38 0.33 1.07
C PHE A 76 15.43 0.22 2.28
N GLY A 77 15.07 -0.99 2.69
CA GLY A 77 14.20 -1.25 3.83
C GLY A 77 14.81 -0.77 5.15
N VAL A 78 16.08 -1.13 5.42
CA VAL A 78 16.79 -0.70 6.63
C VAL A 78 16.94 0.82 6.66
N SER A 79 17.38 1.43 5.55
CA SER A 79 17.49 2.89 5.46
C SER A 79 16.15 3.58 5.72
N SER A 80 15.05 3.06 5.15
CA SER A 80 13.71 3.62 5.33
C SER A 80 13.25 3.55 6.79
N ILE A 81 13.45 2.41 7.46
CA ILE A 81 13.08 2.25 8.87
C ILE A 81 13.86 3.24 9.75
N ILE A 82 15.18 3.33 9.56
CA ILE A 82 16.03 4.25 10.33
C ILE A 82 15.56 5.69 10.14
N THR A 83 15.32 6.13 8.90
CA THR A 83 14.86 7.49 8.62
C THR A 83 13.50 7.78 9.25
N VAL A 84 12.55 6.85 9.19
CA VAL A 84 11.22 7.02 9.79
C VAL A 84 11.32 7.17 11.31
N PHE A 85 12.13 6.33 11.98
CA PHE A 85 12.34 6.42 13.44
C PHE A 85 13.03 7.70 13.90
N ILE A 86 13.85 8.32 13.04
CA ILE A 86 14.51 9.59 13.37
C ILE A 86 13.58 10.79 13.15
N THR A 87 12.69 10.70 12.15
CA THR A 87 11.89 11.85 11.69
C THR A 87 10.51 11.93 12.36
N ARG A 88 9.94 10.79 12.78
CA ARG A 88 8.62 10.73 13.43
C ARG A 88 8.74 10.38 14.91
#